data_AF-A0AAW2T0M5-F1
#
_entry.id   AF-A0AAW2T0M5-F1
#
_cell.length_a   1.000
_cell.length_b   1.000
_cell.length_c   1.000
_cell.angle_alpha   90.00
_cell.angle_beta   90.00
_cell.angle_gamma   90.00
#
_symmetry.space_group_name_H-M   'P 1'
#
loop_
_entity.id
_entity.type
_entity.pdbx_description
1 polymer ?
#
loop_
_entity_poly.entity_id
_entity_poly.type
_entity_poly.pdbx_seq_one_letter_code
_entity_poly.pdbx_strand_id
1 'polypeptide(L)'
;MESSLKELLDQSTSRLHELKRLHGERLDILRHLSDLQSNLKNVKSICSSKAYLLLKDQLAKARADVAQYQALYEKLQVEKESLYWREKESHMKSELADVLHRSSAVADSRISDLELEIQRYVKEKDLIETKLQETSKEPGRREIIAEFKALVSSFPEKMGNMQNHLAKHKETAADIHRLRANVESLTNVIGRKAKELETLTSRSAQQNAEVQKLQAMISDLKATEKDLKLFQEMYGHQLVDSREVSEARSSEIKAWAHVQGLKSSLDERNLELRVKVAIEAEAKAQQRLAASEAEIAELRQKLEASKREKTGLSDVLKSKHEETEAYLSEIETIGQAYDDMQTQNQQLLQQITERDDYNVKLVLEGVRARQTEDALLMEKRMLEKAVQQTKKTVDFYDYKAGKIEDQLKGYSDHIQRLAEDRVQNAAALENTQRRLFERKRVEEDLDTLRRKAEQLKSEAEGSSVAEKLRQELREYKEILKCSVCLDRRKESNETVSVLVYKELLRRVTVSAQFVLQALGLMTSNPYTSDQKFQVMLPGFDSMVPFEPALVHPG
;
A
#
# COMPACT_ATOMS: atom_id res chain seq x y z
N MET A 1 104.38 117.86 -33.42
CA MET A 1 104.52 116.47 -32.94
C MET A 1 104.32 116.36 -31.43
N GLU A 2 104.99 117.17 -30.60
CA GLU A 2 104.91 117.08 -29.12
C GLU A 2 103.50 117.13 -28.54
N SER A 3 102.61 118.01 -29.04
CA SER A 3 101.21 118.09 -28.56
C SER A 3 100.47 116.76 -28.72
N SER A 4 100.63 116.08 -29.86
CA SER A 4 100.00 114.78 -30.15
C SER A 4 100.57 113.66 -29.28
N LEU A 5 101.86 113.74 -28.94
CA LEU A 5 102.51 112.81 -28.02
C LEU A 5 101.96 112.97 -26.59
N LYS A 6 101.76 114.21 -26.13
CA LYS A 6 101.13 114.48 -24.83
C LYS A 6 99.68 114.01 -24.79
N GLU A 7 98.91 114.29 -25.83
CA GLU A 7 97.50 113.88 -25.95
C GLU A 7 97.35 112.34 -25.93
N LEU A 8 98.25 111.60 -26.59
CA LEU A 8 98.32 110.14 -26.51
C LEU A 8 98.73 109.64 -25.10
N LEU A 9 99.60 110.36 -24.39
CA LEU A 9 99.99 110.03 -23.02
C LEU A 9 98.83 110.25 -22.04
N ASP A 10 98.08 111.35 -22.19
CA ASP A 10 96.91 111.68 -21.37
C ASP A 10 95.76 110.69 -21.64
N GLN A 11 95.54 110.28 -22.90
CA GLN A 11 94.63 109.17 -23.24
C GLN A 11 95.09 107.82 -22.64
N SER A 12 96.39 107.53 -22.66
CA SER A 12 96.95 106.30 -22.10
C SER A 12 96.81 106.24 -20.58
N THR A 13 97.07 107.35 -19.88
CA THR A 13 96.89 107.43 -18.42
C THR A 13 95.41 107.41 -18.03
N SER A 14 94.53 108.07 -18.78
CA SER A 14 93.08 107.97 -18.60
C SER A 14 92.59 106.51 -18.72
N ARG A 15 92.96 105.81 -19.80
CA ARG A 15 92.65 104.37 -19.98
C ARG A 15 93.21 103.49 -18.86
N LEU A 16 94.39 103.80 -18.34
CA LEU A 16 94.98 103.05 -17.22
C LEU A 16 94.22 103.25 -15.90
N HIS A 17 93.70 104.45 -15.63
CA HIS A 17 92.84 104.69 -14.46
C HIS A 17 91.50 103.98 -14.60
N GLU A 18 90.88 104.04 -15.77
CA GLU A 18 89.62 103.35 -16.07
C GLU A 18 89.76 101.82 -15.95
N LEU A 19 90.86 101.25 -16.46
CA LEU A 19 91.14 99.82 -16.34
C LEU A 19 91.39 99.40 -14.88
N LYS A 20 92.00 100.27 -14.05
CA LYS A 20 92.12 100.06 -12.59
C LYS A 20 90.75 100.10 -11.89
N ARG A 21 89.87 101.04 -12.24
CA ARG A 21 88.49 101.14 -11.71
C ARG A 21 87.71 99.86 -12.01
N LEU A 22 87.67 99.44 -13.27
CA LEU A 22 87.02 98.21 -13.73
C LEU A 22 87.63 96.95 -13.09
N HIS A 23 88.92 96.94 -12.79
CA HIS A 23 89.56 95.84 -12.07
C HIS A 23 89.11 95.77 -10.59
N GLY A 24 88.96 96.92 -9.92
CA GLY A 24 88.39 96.99 -8.57
C GLY A 24 86.95 96.45 -8.54
N GLU A 25 86.10 96.94 -9.44
CA GLU A 25 84.71 96.48 -9.58
C GLU A 25 84.62 94.97 -9.86
N ARG A 26 85.50 94.43 -10.71
CA ARG A 26 85.61 92.98 -10.93
C ARG A 26 86.00 92.22 -9.66
N LEU A 27 86.92 92.73 -8.85
CA LEU A 27 87.34 92.09 -7.59
C LEU A 27 86.21 92.10 -6.55
N ASP A 28 85.44 93.19 -6.46
CA ASP A 28 84.28 93.27 -5.58
C ASP A 28 83.14 92.35 -6.04
N ILE A 29 82.87 92.25 -7.34
CA ILE A 29 81.93 91.26 -7.90
C ILE A 29 82.38 89.82 -7.60
N LEU A 30 83.67 89.50 -7.76
CA LEU A 30 84.22 88.18 -7.43
C LEU A 30 84.10 87.85 -5.94
N ARG A 31 84.23 88.84 -5.05
CA ARG A 31 83.99 88.67 -3.61
C ARG A 31 82.53 88.33 -3.32
N HIS A 32 81.59 89.13 -3.84
CA HIS A 32 80.15 88.85 -3.70
C HIS A 32 79.75 87.47 -4.26
N LEU A 33 80.32 87.05 -5.39
CA LEU A 33 80.09 85.71 -5.96
C LEU A 33 80.67 84.60 -5.07
N SER A 34 81.83 84.82 -4.45
CA SER A 34 82.41 83.88 -3.47
C SER A 34 81.54 83.76 -2.23
N ASP A 35 81.04 84.87 -1.69
CA ASP A 35 80.20 84.91 -0.49
C ASP A 35 78.82 84.27 -0.76
N LEU A 36 78.23 84.53 -1.93
CA LEU A 36 77.02 83.85 -2.39
C LEU A 36 77.25 82.35 -2.57
N GLN A 37 78.38 81.94 -3.17
CA GLN A 37 78.70 80.51 -3.34
C GLN A 37 78.95 79.81 -2.00
N SER A 38 79.55 80.51 -1.03
CA SER A 38 79.74 80.02 0.34
C SER A 38 78.40 79.80 1.03
N ASN A 39 77.50 80.78 0.98
CA ASN A 39 76.15 80.67 1.56
C ASN A 39 75.31 79.57 0.88
N LEU A 40 75.37 79.43 -0.44
CA LEU A 40 74.71 78.37 -1.20
C LEU A 40 75.29 76.96 -0.97
N LYS A 41 76.49 76.84 -0.41
CA LYS A 41 77.08 75.57 0.04
C LYS A 41 76.89 75.33 1.54
N ASN A 42 76.57 76.37 2.32
CA ASN A 42 76.40 76.30 3.76
C ASN A 42 75.02 75.71 4.12
N VAL A 43 74.98 74.40 4.37
CA VAL A 43 73.79 73.65 4.79
C VAL A 43 73.06 74.30 5.97
N LYS A 44 73.77 74.96 6.91
CA LYS A 44 73.11 75.68 8.02
C LYS A 44 72.31 76.89 7.53
N SER A 45 72.81 77.64 6.54
CA SER A 45 72.13 78.78 5.94
C SER A 45 70.89 78.34 5.14
N ILE A 46 71.01 77.25 4.37
CA ILE A 46 69.88 76.63 3.66
C ILE A 46 68.80 76.18 4.66
N CYS A 47 69.18 75.43 5.69
CA CYS A 47 68.25 74.89 6.69
C CYS A 47 67.60 75.96 7.60
N SER A 48 68.22 77.14 7.75
CA SER A 48 67.61 78.30 8.42
C SER A 48 66.77 79.18 7.49
N SER A 49 66.76 78.92 6.18
CA SER A 49 66.01 79.74 5.23
C SER A 49 64.49 79.57 5.39
N LYS A 50 63.75 80.66 5.21
CA LYS A 50 62.28 80.68 5.32
C LYS A 50 61.61 79.68 4.37
N ALA A 51 62.18 79.46 3.18
CA ALA A 51 61.68 78.50 2.21
C ALA A 51 61.86 77.05 2.67
N TYR A 52 63.03 76.70 3.23
CA TYR A 52 63.27 75.36 3.76
C TYR A 52 62.39 75.06 4.97
N LEU A 53 62.22 76.02 5.88
CA LEU A 53 61.34 75.87 7.05
C LEU A 53 59.87 75.65 6.62
N LEU A 54 59.36 76.43 5.67
CA LEU A 54 58.01 76.24 5.13
C LEU A 54 57.83 74.84 4.50
N LEU A 55 58.80 74.36 3.72
CA LEU A 55 58.76 73.02 3.13
C LEU A 55 58.85 71.91 4.19
N LYS A 56 59.66 72.11 5.24
CA LYS A 56 59.78 71.19 6.36
C LYS A 56 58.46 71.07 7.13
N ASP A 57 57.78 72.18 7.38
CA ASP A 57 56.52 72.22 8.12
C ASP A 57 55.36 71.66 7.27
N GLN A 58 55.35 71.93 5.96
CA GLN A 58 54.44 71.28 5.00
C GLN A 58 54.67 69.76 4.93
N LEU A 59 55.93 69.30 4.92
CA LEU A 59 56.26 67.87 4.96
C LEU A 59 55.87 67.23 6.29
N ALA A 60 56.03 67.93 7.41
CA ALA A 60 55.59 67.47 8.72
C ALA A 60 54.05 67.32 8.77
N LYS A 61 53.32 68.30 8.23
CA LYS A 61 51.86 68.20 8.09
C LYS A 61 51.46 67.03 7.20
N ALA A 62 52.02 66.92 6.00
CA ALA A 62 51.69 65.84 5.07
C ALA A 62 51.96 64.44 5.66
N ARG A 63 52.99 64.29 6.50
CA ARG A 63 53.24 63.05 7.25
C ARG A 63 52.17 62.77 8.31
N ALA A 64 51.69 63.79 9.02
CA ALA A 64 50.59 63.65 9.98
C ALA A 64 49.27 63.32 9.27
N ASP A 65 48.98 63.99 8.15
CA ASP A 65 47.79 63.73 7.31
C ASP A 65 47.82 62.27 6.78
N VAL A 66 48.97 61.79 6.27
CA VAL A 66 49.15 60.39 5.84
C VAL A 66 48.94 59.40 6.99
N ALA A 67 49.46 59.67 8.19
CA ALA A 67 49.24 58.81 9.35
C ALA A 67 47.76 58.74 9.78
N GLN A 68 47.03 59.86 9.67
CA GLN A 68 45.57 59.89 9.91
C GLN A 68 44.82 59.07 8.86
N TYR A 69 45.15 59.23 7.57
CA TYR A 69 44.53 58.43 6.50
C TYR A 69 44.83 56.93 6.64
N GLN A 70 46.04 56.55 7.08
CA GLN A 70 46.38 55.16 7.35
C GLN A 70 45.52 54.59 8.50
N ALA A 71 45.41 55.30 9.63
CA ALA A 71 44.58 54.86 10.76
C ALA A 71 43.08 54.75 10.38
N LEU A 72 42.58 55.65 9.52
CA LEU A 72 41.22 55.57 8.97
C LEU A 72 41.05 54.37 8.03
N TYR A 73 42.04 54.07 7.19
CA TYR A 73 42.02 52.90 6.31
C TYR A 73 42.03 51.58 7.11
N GLU A 74 42.89 51.47 8.13
CA GLU A 74 42.95 50.31 9.03
C GLU A 74 41.60 50.10 9.76
N LYS A 75 40.97 51.17 10.25
CA LYS A 75 39.62 51.13 10.84
C LYS A 75 38.55 50.69 9.84
N LEU A 76 38.56 51.22 8.62
CA LEU A 76 37.61 50.85 7.56
C LEU A 76 37.77 49.39 7.09
N GLN A 77 39.00 48.86 7.09
CA GLN A 77 39.25 47.46 6.76
C GLN A 77 38.65 46.52 7.82
N VAL A 78 38.81 46.83 9.12
CA VAL A 78 38.16 46.07 10.21
C VAL A 78 36.62 46.20 10.16
N GLU A 79 36.09 47.38 9.85
CA GLU A 79 34.65 47.59 9.70
C GLU A 79 34.07 46.81 8.51
N LYS A 80 34.78 46.76 7.38
CA LYS A 80 34.45 45.95 6.20
C LYS A 80 34.40 44.45 6.54
N GLU A 81 35.39 43.93 7.26
CA GLU A 81 35.42 42.53 7.69
C GLU A 81 34.28 42.22 8.68
N SER A 82 34.01 43.13 9.63
CA SER A 82 32.85 43.04 10.54
C SER A 82 31.50 43.06 9.82
N LEU A 83 31.36 43.84 8.74
CA LEU A 83 30.15 43.91 7.93
C LEU A 83 29.97 42.64 7.10
N TYR A 84 31.04 42.12 6.48
CA TYR A 84 31.01 40.86 5.74
C TYR A 84 30.55 39.69 6.62
N TRP A 85 31.09 39.56 7.84
CA TRP A 85 30.67 38.50 8.76
C TRP A 85 29.20 38.64 9.20
N ARG A 86 28.72 39.86 9.46
CA ARG A 86 27.29 40.12 9.77
C ARG A 86 26.36 39.87 8.59
N GLU A 87 26.80 40.15 7.36
CA GLU A 87 26.06 39.80 6.13
C GLU A 87 25.91 38.28 6.01
N LYS A 88 27.00 37.51 6.21
CA LYS A 88 26.94 36.04 6.20
C LYS A 88 26.08 35.48 7.32
N GLU A 89 26.17 36.04 8.54
CA GLU A 89 25.31 35.66 9.66
C GLU A 89 23.82 35.92 9.35
N SER A 90 23.50 37.08 8.77
CA SER A 90 22.12 37.45 8.40
C SER A 90 21.58 36.56 7.27
N HIS A 91 22.42 36.24 6.29
CA HIS A 91 22.07 35.31 5.21
C HIS A 91 21.76 33.90 5.75
N MET A 92 22.62 33.34 6.60
CA MET A 92 22.38 32.04 7.25
C MET A 92 21.11 32.04 8.12
N LYS A 93 20.82 33.15 8.82
CA LYS A 93 19.56 33.32 9.57
C LYS A 93 18.35 33.36 8.65
N SER A 94 18.46 33.96 7.46
CA SER A 94 17.39 33.96 6.45
C SER A 94 17.15 32.56 5.88
N GLU A 95 18.21 31.82 5.53
CA GLU A 95 18.08 30.43 5.04
C GLU A 95 17.45 29.51 6.11
N LEU A 96 17.84 29.68 7.37
CA LEU A 96 17.24 28.95 8.49
C LEU A 96 15.76 29.31 8.70
N ALA A 97 15.40 30.60 8.59
CA ALA A 97 14.00 31.03 8.67
C ALA A 97 13.14 30.46 7.54
N ASP A 98 13.67 30.42 6.31
CA ASP A 98 13.05 29.79 5.14
C ASP A 98 12.80 28.28 5.36
N VAL A 99 13.81 27.57 5.86
CA VAL A 99 13.70 26.13 6.19
C VAL A 99 12.67 25.90 7.29
N LEU A 100 12.68 26.71 8.36
CA LEU A 100 11.70 26.63 9.44
C LEU A 100 10.28 26.91 8.93
N HIS A 101 10.08 27.94 8.12
CA HIS A 101 8.76 28.29 7.57
C HIS A 101 8.21 27.17 6.65
N ARG A 102 9.05 26.59 5.78
CA ARG A 102 8.68 25.41 4.97
C ARG A 102 8.34 24.21 5.85
N SER A 103 9.08 24.01 6.96
CA SER A 103 8.80 22.91 7.90
C SER A 103 7.48 23.09 8.64
N SER A 104 7.12 24.35 9.01
CA SER A 104 5.80 24.68 9.55
C SER A 104 4.72 24.34 8.53
N ALA A 105 4.78 24.90 7.31
CA ALA A 105 3.74 24.68 6.30
C ALA A 105 3.47 23.19 5.98
N VAL A 106 4.50 22.34 6.04
CA VAL A 106 4.35 20.88 5.93
C VAL A 106 3.68 20.25 7.16
N ALA A 107 4.02 20.71 8.38
CA ALA A 107 3.35 20.28 9.61
C ALA A 107 1.89 20.75 9.67
N ASP A 108 1.63 22.01 9.32
CA ASP A 108 0.31 22.65 9.28
C ASP A 108 -0.62 21.93 8.27
N SER A 109 -0.13 21.65 7.06
CA SER A 109 -0.85 20.83 6.07
C SER A 109 -1.13 19.41 6.62
N ARG A 110 -0.18 18.81 7.34
CA ARG A 110 -0.35 17.47 7.91
C ARG A 110 -1.34 17.45 9.09
N ILE A 111 -1.45 18.54 9.83
CA ILE A 111 -2.49 18.72 10.86
C ILE A 111 -3.86 18.76 10.19
N SER A 112 -4.05 19.59 9.16
CA SER A 112 -5.34 19.66 8.45
C SER A 112 -5.75 18.34 7.78
N ASP A 113 -4.81 17.57 7.22
CA ASP A 113 -5.08 16.20 6.75
C ASP A 113 -5.66 15.31 7.86
N LEU A 114 -5.05 15.36 9.05
CA LEU A 114 -5.43 14.56 10.20
C LEU A 114 -6.76 15.03 10.81
N GLU A 115 -7.04 16.34 10.81
CA GLU A 115 -8.33 16.89 11.23
C GLU A 115 -9.48 16.41 10.33
N LEU A 116 -9.27 16.41 9.01
CA LEU A 116 -10.24 15.87 8.04
C LEU A 116 -10.45 14.36 8.21
N GLU A 117 -9.38 13.61 8.50
CA GLU A 117 -9.43 12.18 8.79
C GLU A 117 -10.18 11.88 10.12
N ILE A 118 -9.94 12.67 11.17
CA ILE A 118 -10.69 12.59 12.43
C ILE A 118 -12.17 12.89 12.20
N GLN A 119 -12.51 13.96 11.45
CA GLN A 119 -13.90 14.28 11.11
C GLN A 119 -14.59 13.17 10.30
N ARG A 120 -13.85 12.43 9.46
CA ARG A 120 -14.36 11.26 8.73
C ARG A 120 -14.74 10.14 9.71
N TYR A 121 -13.83 9.78 10.63
CA TYR A 121 -14.08 8.74 11.62
C TYR A 121 -15.18 9.10 12.63
N VAL A 122 -15.36 10.38 12.98
CA VAL A 122 -16.51 10.83 13.79
C VAL A 122 -17.82 10.57 13.07
N LYS A 123 -17.95 10.98 11.80
CA LYS A 123 -19.16 10.74 10.98
C LYS A 123 -19.44 9.25 10.79
N GLU A 124 -18.40 8.44 10.64
CA GLU A 124 -18.50 6.97 10.55
C GLU A 124 -18.96 6.33 11.87
N LYS A 125 -18.39 6.76 13.01
CA LYS A 125 -18.85 6.37 14.34
C LYS A 125 -20.33 6.70 14.53
N ASP A 126 -20.76 7.91 14.18
CA ASP A 126 -22.14 8.35 14.39
C ASP A 126 -23.14 7.57 13.50
N LEU A 127 -22.71 7.16 12.30
CA LEU A 127 -23.46 6.24 11.42
C LEU A 127 -23.53 4.81 11.98
N ILE A 128 -22.49 4.33 12.67
CA ILE A 128 -22.49 3.03 13.34
C ILE A 128 -23.37 3.09 14.61
N GLU A 129 -23.30 4.18 15.38
CA GLU A 129 -24.05 4.36 16.62
C GLU A 129 -25.56 4.51 16.35
N THR A 130 -25.95 5.21 15.28
CA THR A 130 -27.36 5.27 14.83
C THR A 130 -27.89 3.90 14.39
N LYS A 131 -27.13 3.14 13.57
CA LYS A 131 -27.50 1.75 13.20
C LYS A 131 -27.57 0.80 14.41
N LEU A 132 -26.70 0.98 15.39
CA LEU A 132 -26.74 0.22 16.64
C LEU A 132 -28.00 0.56 17.46
N GLN A 133 -28.39 1.84 17.52
CA GLN A 133 -29.65 2.25 18.12
C GLN A 133 -30.87 1.69 17.35
N GLU A 134 -30.82 1.61 16.01
CA GLU A 134 -31.89 1.01 15.21
C GLU A 134 -32.04 -0.49 15.47
N THR A 135 -30.96 -1.26 15.38
CA THR A 135 -30.98 -2.71 15.72
C THR A 135 -31.33 -2.97 17.19
N SER A 136 -31.10 -2.03 18.10
CA SER A 136 -31.56 -2.12 19.51
C SER A 136 -33.07 -1.91 19.71
N LYS A 137 -33.78 -1.41 18.69
CA LYS A 137 -35.25 -1.24 18.68
C LYS A 137 -35.99 -2.42 18.04
N GLU A 138 -35.28 -3.33 17.37
CA GLU A 138 -35.88 -4.59 16.91
C GLU A 138 -36.25 -5.46 18.13
N PRO A 139 -37.35 -6.25 18.07
CA PRO A 139 -37.79 -7.07 19.19
C PRO A 139 -36.67 -7.97 19.70
N GLY A 140 -36.15 -7.65 20.87
CA GLY A 140 -34.90 -8.24 21.34
C GLY A 140 -35.05 -9.74 21.58
N ARG A 141 -33.95 -10.51 21.52
CA ARG A 141 -33.97 -11.97 21.77
C ARG A 141 -34.69 -12.36 23.09
N ARG A 142 -34.73 -11.48 24.09
CA ARG A 142 -35.51 -11.68 25.33
C ARG A 142 -37.03 -11.62 25.14
N GLU A 143 -37.49 -10.75 24.26
CA GLU A 143 -38.90 -10.51 23.94
C GLU A 143 -39.46 -11.67 23.11
N ILE A 144 -38.75 -12.04 22.04
CA ILE A 144 -39.01 -13.26 21.25
C ILE A 144 -39.02 -14.51 22.15
N ILE A 145 -38.06 -14.66 23.07
CA ILE A 145 -38.06 -15.77 24.04
C ILE A 145 -39.22 -15.69 25.04
N ALA A 146 -39.71 -14.50 25.40
CA ALA A 146 -40.88 -14.35 26.27
C ALA A 146 -42.16 -14.79 25.56
N GLU A 147 -42.34 -14.40 24.29
CA GLU A 147 -43.47 -14.84 23.45
C GLU A 147 -43.45 -16.36 23.23
N PHE A 148 -42.29 -16.94 22.85
CA PHE A 148 -42.15 -18.39 22.73
C PHE A 148 -42.40 -19.11 24.06
N LYS A 149 -41.96 -18.57 25.20
CA LYS A 149 -42.27 -19.12 26.53
C LYS A 149 -43.75 -19.05 26.86
N ALA A 150 -44.44 -17.95 26.55
CA ALA A 150 -45.88 -17.82 26.74
C ALA A 150 -46.64 -18.83 25.87
N LEU A 151 -46.27 -18.96 24.59
CA LEU A 151 -46.84 -19.94 23.66
C LEU A 151 -46.65 -21.38 24.18
N VAL A 152 -45.44 -21.75 24.57
CA VAL A 152 -45.12 -23.07 25.14
C VAL A 152 -45.89 -23.31 26.44
N SER A 153 -46.02 -22.29 27.30
CA SER A 153 -46.78 -22.39 28.56
C SER A 153 -48.29 -22.57 28.33
N SER A 154 -48.81 -22.21 27.16
CA SER A 154 -50.22 -22.46 26.80
C SER A 154 -50.52 -23.89 26.32
N PHE A 155 -49.49 -24.68 25.95
CA PHE A 155 -49.71 -26.04 25.45
C PHE A 155 -50.22 -27.02 26.52
N PRO A 156 -49.71 -27.06 27.78
CA PRO A 156 -50.25 -27.93 28.82
C PRO A 156 -51.74 -27.71 29.10
N GLU A 157 -52.21 -26.46 29.10
CA GLU A 157 -53.63 -26.13 29.30
C GLU A 157 -54.48 -26.60 28.11
N LYS A 158 -54.06 -26.31 26.87
CA LYS A 158 -54.73 -26.78 25.65
C LYS A 158 -54.77 -28.30 25.56
N MET A 159 -53.69 -28.97 25.95
CA MET A 159 -53.59 -30.43 25.98
C MET A 159 -54.45 -31.03 27.08
N GLY A 160 -54.49 -30.45 28.28
CA GLY A 160 -55.38 -30.85 29.36
C GLY A 160 -56.85 -30.72 28.98
N ASN A 161 -57.23 -29.62 28.32
CA ASN A 161 -58.57 -29.45 27.75
C ASN A 161 -58.89 -30.54 26.70
N MET A 162 -57.97 -30.85 25.79
CA MET A 162 -58.13 -31.93 24.82
C MET A 162 -58.27 -33.31 25.49
N GLN A 163 -57.48 -33.59 26.54
CA GLN A 163 -57.59 -34.82 27.34
C GLN A 163 -58.93 -34.91 28.09
N ASN A 164 -59.44 -33.79 28.61
CA ASN A 164 -60.76 -33.72 29.25
C ASN A 164 -61.90 -33.99 28.25
N HIS A 165 -61.78 -33.54 27.00
CA HIS A 165 -62.70 -33.94 25.93
C HIS A 165 -62.59 -35.43 25.61
N LEU A 166 -61.37 -35.95 25.45
CA LEU A 166 -61.13 -37.38 25.21
C LEU A 166 -61.70 -38.28 26.34
N ALA A 167 -61.59 -37.85 27.60
CA ALA A 167 -62.14 -38.55 28.76
C ALA A 167 -63.68 -38.64 28.68
N LYS A 168 -64.37 -37.54 28.37
CA LYS A 168 -65.83 -37.52 28.15
C LYS A 168 -66.27 -38.41 26.98
N HIS A 169 -65.46 -38.47 25.91
CA HIS A 169 -65.72 -39.38 24.79
C HIS A 169 -65.50 -40.86 25.17
N LYS A 170 -64.56 -41.19 26.06
CA LYS A 170 -64.38 -42.54 26.62
C LYS A 170 -65.52 -42.93 27.56
N GLU A 171 -65.99 -42.01 28.40
CA GLU A 171 -67.12 -42.21 29.31
C GLU A 171 -68.43 -42.48 28.55
N THR A 172 -68.77 -41.62 27.59
CA THR A 172 -69.95 -41.82 26.72
C THR A 172 -69.85 -43.11 25.88
N ALA A 173 -68.67 -43.51 25.43
CA ALA A 173 -68.47 -44.82 24.80
C ALA A 173 -68.73 -45.98 25.77
N ALA A 174 -68.26 -45.90 27.02
CA ALA A 174 -68.52 -46.91 28.04
C ALA A 174 -70.01 -47.05 28.38
N ASP A 175 -70.77 -45.95 28.39
CA ASP A 175 -72.22 -45.99 28.55
C ASP A 175 -72.94 -46.59 27.33
N ILE A 176 -72.47 -46.35 26.10
CA ILE A 176 -72.96 -47.06 24.91
C ILE A 176 -72.71 -48.58 25.05
N HIS A 177 -71.56 -49.01 25.58
CA HIS A 177 -71.30 -50.42 25.86
C HIS A 177 -72.21 -51.00 26.95
N ARG A 178 -72.48 -50.26 28.04
CA ARG A 178 -73.47 -50.65 29.07
C ARG A 178 -74.87 -50.81 28.48
N LEU A 179 -75.30 -49.86 27.63
CA LEU A 179 -76.60 -49.91 26.97
C LEU A 179 -76.71 -51.12 26.01
N ARG A 180 -75.66 -51.42 25.23
CA ARG A 180 -75.60 -52.64 24.40
C ARG A 180 -75.72 -53.91 25.23
N ALA A 181 -74.98 -54.03 26.33
CA ALA A 181 -75.05 -55.18 27.24
C ALA A 181 -76.45 -55.34 27.87
N ASN A 182 -77.12 -54.23 28.21
CA ASN A 182 -78.51 -54.26 28.68
C ASN A 182 -79.48 -54.73 27.61
N VAL A 183 -79.34 -54.26 26.36
CA VAL A 183 -80.14 -54.72 25.22
C VAL A 183 -79.93 -56.21 24.97
N GLU A 184 -78.69 -56.70 24.98
CA GLU A 184 -78.39 -58.12 24.79
C GLU A 184 -78.89 -58.99 25.96
N SER A 185 -78.84 -58.49 27.20
CA SER A 185 -79.45 -59.14 28.36
C SER A 185 -80.97 -59.27 28.20
N LEU A 186 -81.65 -58.20 27.78
CA LEU A 186 -83.09 -58.20 27.48
C LEU A 186 -83.43 -59.15 26.31
N THR A 187 -82.63 -59.17 25.24
CA THR A 187 -82.76 -60.14 24.14
C THR A 187 -82.64 -61.58 24.62
N ASN A 188 -81.72 -61.87 25.56
CA ASN A 188 -81.58 -63.19 26.19
C ASN A 188 -82.72 -63.52 27.18
N VAL A 189 -83.39 -62.54 27.77
CA VAL A 189 -84.63 -62.75 28.54
C VAL A 189 -85.79 -63.08 27.60
N ILE A 190 -85.96 -62.31 26.52
CA ILE A 190 -86.98 -62.56 25.48
C ILE A 190 -86.76 -63.94 24.83
N GLY A 191 -85.52 -64.29 24.50
CA GLY A 191 -85.14 -65.59 23.94
C GLY A 191 -85.31 -66.79 24.91
N ARG A 192 -85.43 -66.54 26.22
CA ARG A 192 -85.87 -67.56 27.20
C ARG A 192 -87.39 -67.66 27.28
N LYS A 193 -88.10 -66.53 27.34
CA LYS A 193 -89.58 -66.50 27.36
C LYS A 193 -90.18 -67.09 26.09
N ALA A 194 -89.52 -66.89 24.94
CA ALA A 194 -89.72 -67.65 23.72
C ALA A 194 -89.73 -69.18 23.95
N LYS A 195 -88.63 -69.73 24.47
CA LYS A 195 -88.51 -71.18 24.69
C LYS A 195 -89.50 -71.72 25.72
N GLU A 196 -89.88 -70.93 26.72
CA GLU A 196 -90.97 -71.25 27.63
C GLU A 196 -92.30 -71.39 26.86
N LEU A 197 -92.63 -70.46 25.94
CA LEU A 197 -93.81 -70.57 25.08
C LEU A 197 -93.75 -71.80 24.13
N GLU A 198 -92.61 -72.09 23.49
CA GLU A 198 -92.43 -73.30 22.65
C GLU A 198 -92.57 -74.63 23.45
N THR A 199 -92.25 -74.64 24.75
CA THR A 199 -92.49 -75.82 25.61
C THR A 199 -93.94 -75.92 26.12
N LEU A 200 -94.58 -74.78 26.43
CA LEU A 200 -96.02 -74.75 26.73
C LEU A 200 -96.87 -75.13 25.51
N THR A 201 -96.41 -74.73 24.32
CA THR A 201 -96.98 -75.14 23.02
C THR A 201 -97.00 -76.64 22.87
N SER A 202 -95.82 -77.26 22.85
CA SER A 202 -95.69 -78.68 22.50
C SER A 202 -96.43 -79.57 23.52
N ARG A 203 -96.50 -79.12 24.77
CA ARG A 203 -97.39 -79.70 25.80
C ARG A 203 -98.87 -79.54 25.48
N SER A 204 -99.34 -78.34 25.12
CA SER A 204 -100.74 -78.13 24.72
C SER A 204 -101.10 -78.89 23.43
N ALA A 205 -100.14 -79.08 22.53
CA ALA A 205 -100.29 -79.86 21.31
C ALA A 205 -100.53 -81.35 21.62
N GLN A 206 -99.64 -81.94 22.44
CA GLN A 206 -99.78 -83.32 22.91
C GLN A 206 -101.11 -83.54 23.66
N GLN A 207 -101.50 -82.62 24.54
CA GLN A 207 -102.73 -82.75 25.33
C GLN A 207 -103.99 -82.83 24.47
N ASN A 208 -104.03 -82.19 23.29
CA ASN A 208 -105.19 -82.30 22.40
C ASN A 208 -105.19 -83.58 21.57
N ALA A 209 -104.01 -84.07 21.16
CA ALA A 209 -103.92 -85.38 20.50
C ALA A 209 -104.44 -86.49 21.44
N GLU A 210 -104.20 -86.37 22.75
CA GLU A 210 -104.80 -87.23 23.77
C GLU A 210 -106.32 -87.05 23.88
N VAL A 211 -106.85 -85.80 23.90
CA VAL A 211 -108.30 -85.53 23.93
C VAL A 211 -109.02 -86.07 22.69
N GLN A 212 -108.50 -85.81 21.48
CA GLN A 212 -109.09 -86.30 20.22
C GLN A 212 -109.09 -87.83 20.17
N LYS A 213 -108.03 -88.48 20.64
CA LYS A 213 -107.95 -89.95 20.76
C LYS A 213 -108.98 -90.51 21.73
N LEU A 214 -109.21 -89.84 22.87
CA LEU A 214 -110.26 -90.21 23.82
C LEU A 214 -111.66 -90.01 23.23
N GLN A 215 -111.89 -88.95 22.43
CA GLN A 215 -113.17 -88.76 21.76
C GLN A 215 -113.47 -89.81 20.69
N ALA A 216 -112.47 -90.22 19.91
CA ALA A 216 -112.62 -91.34 18.97
C ALA A 216 -113.08 -92.61 19.72
N MET A 217 -112.40 -92.95 20.81
CA MET A 217 -112.75 -94.11 21.65
C MET A 217 -114.16 -94.00 22.27
N ILE A 218 -114.60 -92.80 22.65
CA ILE A 218 -115.97 -92.56 23.12
C ILE A 218 -117.00 -92.75 21.99
N SER A 219 -116.66 -92.38 20.76
CA SER A 219 -117.52 -92.56 19.59
C SER A 219 -117.67 -94.03 19.19
N ASP A 220 -116.57 -94.80 19.21
CA ASP A 220 -116.58 -96.25 18.95
C ASP A 220 -117.41 -97.01 20.00
N LEU A 221 -117.22 -96.69 21.29
CA LEU A 221 -118.01 -97.27 22.38
C LEU A 221 -119.51 -96.97 22.22
N LYS A 222 -119.88 -95.75 21.81
CA LYS A 222 -121.27 -95.36 21.49
C LYS A 222 -121.86 -96.04 20.26
N ALA A 223 -121.04 -96.61 19.37
CA ALA A 223 -121.53 -97.50 18.32
C ALA A 223 -121.87 -98.87 18.94
N THR A 224 -120.92 -99.49 19.66
CA THR A 224 -121.12 -100.81 20.28
C THR A 224 -122.29 -100.85 21.28
N GLU A 225 -122.59 -99.74 21.97
CA GLU A 225 -123.74 -99.62 22.86
C GLU A 225 -125.08 -99.79 22.13
N LYS A 226 -125.18 -99.33 20.87
CA LYS A 226 -126.39 -99.47 20.05
C LYS A 226 -126.55 -100.90 19.54
N ASP A 227 -125.46 -101.51 19.10
CA ASP A 227 -125.46 -102.89 18.62
C ASP A 227 -125.84 -103.87 19.74
N LEU A 228 -125.31 -103.66 20.95
CA LEU A 228 -125.65 -104.49 22.12
C LEU A 228 -127.11 -104.32 22.57
N LYS A 229 -127.71 -103.13 22.42
CA LYS A 229 -129.15 -102.93 22.65
C LYS A 229 -130.00 -103.70 21.63
N LEU A 230 -129.60 -103.71 20.36
CA LEU A 230 -130.26 -104.50 19.31
C LEU A 230 -130.21 -106.01 19.60
N PHE A 231 -129.09 -106.53 20.10
CA PHE A 231 -129.00 -107.92 20.57
C PHE A 231 -129.91 -108.19 21.79
N GLN A 232 -130.05 -107.24 22.72
CA GLN A 232 -130.84 -107.43 23.93
C GLN A 232 -132.36 -107.51 23.63
N GLU A 233 -132.86 -106.80 22.62
CA GLU A 233 -134.24 -106.93 22.13
C GLU A 233 -134.49 -108.28 21.44
N MET A 234 -133.48 -108.86 20.78
CA MET A 234 -133.62 -110.08 19.97
C MET A 234 -133.70 -111.39 20.80
N TYR A 235 -133.23 -111.39 22.05
CA TYR A 235 -133.26 -112.57 22.94
C TYR A 235 -134.40 -112.55 23.98
N GLY A 236 -135.38 -111.64 23.84
CA GLY A 236 -136.44 -111.42 24.84
C GLY A 236 -137.63 -112.39 24.85
N HIS A 237 -137.71 -113.38 23.95
CA HIS A 237 -138.89 -114.24 23.80
C HIS A 237 -138.57 -115.75 23.64
N GLN A 238 -139.40 -116.59 24.27
CA GLN A 238 -139.42 -118.07 24.22
C GLN A 238 -138.16 -118.75 24.80
N LEU A 239 -138.15 -119.21 26.06
CA LEU A 239 -138.93 -120.38 26.53
C LEU A 239 -139.05 -120.41 28.07
N VAL A 240 -140.01 -121.20 28.57
CA VAL A 240 -140.33 -121.40 30.00
C VAL A 240 -140.46 -122.90 30.29
N ASP A 241 -140.34 -123.27 31.57
CA ASP A 241 -140.42 -124.61 32.18
C ASP A 241 -139.23 -125.57 31.90
N SER A 242 -138.81 -126.40 32.87
CA SER A 242 -139.56 -126.91 34.02
C SER A 242 -138.69 -127.20 35.27
N ARG A 243 -139.33 -127.10 36.47
CA ARG A 243 -139.05 -127.90 37.70
C ARG A 243 -137.78 -127.58 38.53
N GLU A 244 -137.79 -127.39 39.87
CA GLU A 244 -138.89 -127.16 40.85
C GLU A 244 -138.38 -126.38 42.11
N VAL A 245 -138.88 -125.14 42.29
CA VAL A 245 -139.51 -124.62 43.52
C VAL A 245 -138.72 -124.43 44.85
N SER A 246 -137.62 -125.11 45.17
CA SER A 246 -137.04 -125.05 46.54
C SER A 246 -136.02 -123.91 46.83
N GLU A 247 -135.15 -123.54 45.88
CA GLU A 247 -133.99 -122.68 46.19
C GLU A 247 -134.17 -121.17 45.91
N ALA A 248 -135.17 -120.78 45.11
CA ALA A 248 -135.28 -119.43 44.53
C ALA A 248 -135.46 -118.28 45.55
N ARG A 249 -135.96 -118.55 46.77
CA ARG A 249 -136.09 -117.53 47.83
C ARG A 249 -134.75 -117.04 48.40
N SER A 250 -133.64 -117.74 48.13
CA SER A 250 -132.29 -117.30 48.50
C SER A 250 -131.76 -116.20 47.56
N SER A 251 -132.23 -116.18 46.31
CA SER A 251 -131.81 -115.24 45.26
C SER A 251 -132.51 -113.88 45.36
N GLU A 252 -133.78 -113.89 45.74
CA GLU A 252 -134.68 -112.73 45.76
C GLU A 252 -134.14 -111.56 46.61
N ILE A 253 -133.59 -111.86 47.79
CA ILE A 253 -133.00 -110.89 48.72
C ILE A 253 -131.74 -110.23 48.12
N LYS A 254 -130.97 -110.96 47.31
CA LYS A 254 -129.72 -110.46 46.70
C LYS A 254 -129.97 -109.55 45.49
N ALA A 255 -131.04 -109.82 44.73
CA ALA A 255 -131.40 -109.02 43.57
C ALA A 255 -131.83 -107.58 43.93
N TRP A 256 -132.62 -107.43 45.00
CA TRP A 256 -133.14 -106.12 45.43
C TRP A 256 -132.05 -105.10 45.79
N ALA A 257 -130.91 -105.55 46.33
CA ALA A 257 -129.78 -104.69 46.67
C ALA A 257 -129.11 -104.05 45.43
N HIS A 258 -129.03 -104.76 44.30
CA HIS A 258 -128.41 -104.26 43.08
C HIS A 258 -129.27 -103.21 42.35
N VAL A 259 -130.59 -103.40 42.32
CA VAL A 259 -131.53 -102.49 41.63
C VAL A 259 -131.49 -101.09 42.24
N GLN A 260 -131.41 -100.99 43.56
CA GLN A 260 -131.39 -99.72 44.28
C GLN A 260 -130.11 -98.90 43.98
N GLY A 261 -128.97 -99.57 43.80
CA GLY A 261 -127.67 -98.93 43.51
C GLY A 261 -127.52 -98.45 42.05
N LEU A 262 -128.16 -99.12 41.09
CA LEU A 262 -128.16 -98.67 39.70
C LEU A 262 -129.05 -97.44 39.48
N LYS A 263 -130.17 -97.34 40.20
CA LYS A 263 -131.15 -96.25 40.05
C LYS A 263 -130.62 -94.87 40.45
N SER A 264 -129.65 -94.80 41.35
CA SER A 264 -128.96 -93.55 41.73
C SER A 264 -127.77 -93.19 40.82
N SER A 265 -127.31 -94.10 39.95
CA SER A 265 -126.18 -93.87 39.04
C SER A 265 -126.59 -93.35 37.66
N LEU A 266 -127.89 -93.38 37.32
CA LEU A 266 -128.39 -93.18 35.96
C LEU A 266 -129.33 -91.96 35.83
N ASP A 267 -129.08 -90.90 36.62
CA ASP A 267 -129.81 -89.63 36.49
C ASP A 267 -129.41 -88.88 35.20
N GLU A 268 -130.38 -88.68 34.33
CA GLU A 268 -130.22 -88.23 32.95
C GLU A 268 -129.65 -86.81 32.86
N ARG A 269 -130.05 -85.92 33.79
CA ARG A 269 -129.61 -84.52 33.85
C ARG A 269 -128.12 -84.38 34.18
N ASN A 270 -127.52 -85.40 34.81
CA ASN A 270 -126.09 -85.47 35.11
C ASN A 270 -125.25 -86.00 33.93
N LEU A 271 -125.83 -86.49 32.84
CA LEU A 271 -125.11 -86.89 31.63
C LEU A 271 -124.88 -85.72 30.67
N GLU A 272 -125.92 -84.96 30.34
CA GLU A 272 -125.83 -83.83 29.40
C GLU A 272 -124.80 -82.76 29.84
N LEU A 273 -124.81 -82.41 31.13
CA LEU A 273 -123.91 -81.39 31.68
C LEU A 273 -122.44 -81.79 31.50
N ARG A 274 -122.10 -83.08 31.68
CA ARG A 274 -120.73 -83.60 31.48
C ARG A 274 -120.32 -83.53 30.01
N VAL A 275 -121.22 -83.85 29.08
CA VAL A 275 -120.94 -83.79 27.64
C VAL A 275 -120.69 -82.35 27.17
N LYS A 276 -121.53 -81.39 27.60
CA LYS A 276 -121.33 -79.98 27.23
C LYS A 276 -120.02 -79.41 27.78
N VAL A 277 -119.70 -79.70 29.04
CA VAL A 277 -118.41 -79.30 29.65
C VAL A 277 -117.22 -79.93 28.93
N ALA A 278 -117.31 -81.18 28.46
CA ALA A 278 -116.23 -81.83 27.71
C ALA A 278 -115.98 -81.17 26.34
N ILE A 279 -117.03 -80.83 25.58
CA ILE A 279 -116.92 -80.15 24.28
C ILE A 279 -116.34 -78.73 24.46
N GLU A 280 -116.83 -77.98 25.45
CA GLU A 280 -116.28 -76.66 25.76
C GLU A 280 -114.83 -76.71 26.28
N ALA A 281 -114.42 -77.80 26.93
CA ALA A 281 -113.03 -78.01 27.36
C ALA A 281 -112.12 -78.32 26.18
N GLU A 282 -112.54 -79.19 25.25
CA GLU A 282 -111.76 -79.47 24.04
C GLU A 282 -111.58 -78.22 23.18
N ALA A 283 -112.65 -77.48 22.86
CA ALA A 283 -112.54 -76.32 21.98
C ALA A 283 -111.53 -75.27 22.51
N LYS A 284 -111.51 -75.05 23.83
CA LYS A 284 -110.53 -74.20 24.53
C LYS A 284 -109.11 -74.79 24.49
N ALA A 285 -108.97 -76.11 24.40
CA ALA A 285 -107.68 -76.79 24.30
C ALA A 285 -107.15 -76.75 22.85
N GLN A 286 -107.99 -77.04 21.84
CA GLN A 286 -107.67 -76.90 20.41
C GLN A 286 -107.24 -75.47 20.05
N GLN A 287 -107.94 -74.45 20.56
CA GLN A 287 -107.54 -73.05 20.37
C GLN A 287 -106.14 -72.74 20.95
N ARG A 288 -105.79 -73.33 22.11
CA ARG A 288 -104.46 -73.15 22.73
C ARG A 288 -103.36 -73.78 21.90
N LEU A 289 -103.55 -75.00 21.39
CA LEU A 289 -102.62 -75.64 20.45
C LEU A 289 -102.39 -74.75 19.24
N ALA A 290 -103.45 -74.31 18.56
CA ALA A 290 -103.29 -73.54 17.32
C ALA A 290 -102.58 -72.19 17.55
N ALA A 291 -102.91 -71.49 18.64
CA ALA A 291 -102.24 -70.24 19.00
C ALA A 291 -100.74 -70.46 19.32
N SER A 292 -100.41 -71.55 19.98
CA SER A 292 -99.06 -71.83 20.46
C SER A 292 -98.17 -72.48 19.38
N GLU A 293 -98.73 -73.30 18.48
CA GLU A 293 -98.02 -73.77 17.27
C GLU A 293 -97.58 -72.61 16.37
N ALA A 294 -98.34 -71.51 16.34
CA ALA A 294 -97.93 -70.26 15.70
C ALA A 294 -96.76 -69.57 16.43
N GLU A 295 -96.72 -69.59 17.77
CA GLU A 295 -95.56 -69.13 18.56
C GLU A 295 -94.31 -69.97 18.20
N ILE A 296 -94.42 -71.30 18.13
CA ILE A 296 -93.31 -72.16 17.68
C ILE A 296 -92.78 -71.76 16.30
N ALA A 297 -93.66 -71.50 15.33
CA ALA A 297 -93.27 -71.11 13.98
C ALA A 297 -92.51 -69.76 13.98
N GLU A 298 -93.02 -68.77 14.72
CA GLU A 298 -92.39 -67.45 14.85
C GLU A 298 -91.01 -67.53 15.51
N LEU A 299 -90.86 -68.37 16.53
CA LEU A 299 -89.61 -68.52 17.29
C LEU A 299 -88.53 -69.25 16.50
N ARG A 300 -88.90 -70.22 15.67
CA ARG A 300 -87.98 -70.86 14.71
C ARG A 300 -87.53 -69.87 13.64
N GLN A 301 -88.43 -69.03 13.14
CA GLN A 301 -88.08 -67.95 12.21
C GLN A 301 -87.10 -66.95 12.85
N LYS A 302 -87.32 -66.54 14.10
CA LYS A 302 -86.40 -65.68 14.87
C LYS A 302 -85.04 -66.33 15.13
N LEU A 303 -84.99 -67.64 15.40
CA LEU A 303 -83.73 -68.38 15.56
C LEU A 303 -82.91 -68.42 14.28
N GLU A 304 -83.53 -68.69 13.12
CA GLU A 304 -82.83 -68.67 11.83
C GLU A 304 -82.45 -67.24 11.39
N ALA A 305 -83.21 -66.21 11.77
CA ALA A 305 -82.78 -64.83 11.60
C ALA A 305 -81.52 -64.52 12.43
N SER A 306 -81.52 -64.86 13.73
CA SER A 306 -80.37 -64.65 14.63
C SER A 306 -79.13 -65.45 14.22
N LYS A 307 -79.28 -66.65 13.64
CA LYS A 307 -78.17 -67.40 13.04
C LYS A 307 -77.53 -66.66 11.86
N ARG A 308 -78.34 -66.12 10.93
CA ARG A 308 -77.86 -65.34 9.77
C ARG A 308 -77.21 -64.03 10.21
N GLU A 309 -77.77 -63.38 11.22
CA GLU A 309 -77.20 -62.19 11.86
C GLU A 309 -75.83 -62.50 12.48
N LYS A 310 -75.70 -63.61 13.24
CA LYS A 310 -74.42 -64.06 13.79
C LYS A 310 -73.37 -64.33 12.71
N THR A 311 -73.73 -64.97 11.59
CA THR A 311 -72.78 -65.15 10.48
C THR A 311 -72.38 -63.82 9.86
N GLY A 312 -73.33 -62.93 9.58
CA GLY A 312 -73.03 -61.58 9.05
C GLY A 312 -72.12 -60.76 9.97
N LEU A 313 -72.38 -60.77 11.28
CA LEU A 313 -71.51 -60.14 12.28
C LEU A 313 -70.12 -60.78 12.33
N SER A 314 -70.02 -62.10 12.17
CA SER A 314 -68.72 -62.79 12.11
C SER A 314 -67.91 -62.46 10.87
N ASP A 315 -68.56 -62.20 9.74
CA ASP A 315 -67.87 -61.84 8.48
C ASP A 315 -67.50 -60.35 8.45
N VAL A 316 -68.34 -59.48 9.03
CA VAL A 316 -67.98 -58.08 9.32
C VAL A 316 -66.79 -58.01 10.28
N LEU A 317 -66.70 -58.89 11.27
CA LEU A 317 -65.55 -58.95 12.20
C LEU A 317 -64.25 -59.30 11.47
N LYS A 318 -64.26 -60.27 10.54
CA LYS A 318 -63.09 -60.62 9.71
C LYS A 318 -62.68 -59.44 8.82
N SER A 319 -63.63 -58.84 8.10
CA SER A 319 -63.37 -57.68 7.24
C SER A 319 -62.76 -56.51 8.03
N LYS A 320 -63.18 -56.27 9.28
CA LYS A 320 -62.55 -55.26 10.14
C LYS A 320 -61.20 -55.67 10.73
N HIS A 321 -60.90 -56.96 10.85
CA HIS A 321 -59.56 -57.45 11.18
C HIS A 321 -58.60 -57.24 10.00
N GLU A 322 -59.02 -57.61 8.79
CA GLU A 322 -58.28 -57.42 7.53
C GLU A 322 -58.00 -55.92 7.28
N GLU A 323 -59.00 -55.05 7.50
CA GLU A 323 -58.83 -53.59 7.42
C GLU A 323 -57.85 -53.05 8.49
N THR A 324 -57.80 -53.66 9.68
CA THR A 324 -56.84 -53.28 10.73
C THR A 324 -55.41 -53.71 10.38
N GLU A 325 -55.22 -54.88 9.79
CA GLU A 325 -53.92 -55.34 9.28
C GLU A 325 -53.43 -54.45 8.12
N ALA A 326 -54.34 -54.02 7.23
CA ALA A 326 -54.03 -53.04 6.19
C ALA A 326 -53.53 -51.72 6.79
N TYR A 327 -54.25 -51.11 7.74
CA TYR A 327 -53.79 -49.87 8.41
C TYR A 327 -52.46 -50.05 9.14
N LEU A 328 -52.18 -51.21 9.75
CA LEU A 328 -50.88 -51.49 10.36
C LEU A 328 -49.76 -51.48 9.31
N SER A 329 -49.97 -52.11 8.15
CA SER A 329 -48.98 -52.10 7.06
C SER A 329 -48.77 -50.70 6.44
N GLU A 330 -49.82 -49.86 6.39
CA GLU A 330 -49.68 -48.46 6.00
C GLU A 330 -48.87 -47.66 7.03
N ILE A 331 -49.11 -47.86 8.33
CA ILE A 331 -48.37 -47.22 9.43
C ILE A 331 -46.89 -47.62 9.40
N GLU A 332 -46.57 -48.90 9.19
CA GLU A 332 -45.18 -49.37 9.04
C GLU A 332 -44.50 -48.74 7.81
N THR A 333 -45.19 -48.69 6.68
CA THR A 333 -44.68 -48.08 5.43
C THR A 333 -44.42 -46.58 5.59
N ILE A 334 -45.33 -45.85 6.26
CA ILE A 334 -45.18 -44.42 6.56
C ILE A 334 -44.05 -44.20 7.59
N GLY A 335 -43.88 -45.10 8.56
CA GLY A 335 -42.79 -45.08 9.53
C GLY A 335 -41.42 -45.16 8.85
N GLN A 336 -41.22 -46.16 7.99
CA GLN A 336 -39.96 -46.32 7.25
C GLN A 336 -39.66 -45.08 6.37
N ALA A 337 -40.65 -44.56 5.66
CA ALA A 337 -40.49 -43.36 4.85
C ALA A 337 -40.13 -42.11 5.69
N TYR A 338 -40.61 -42.03 6.93
CA TYR A 338 -40.24 -40.97 7.87
C TYR A 338 -38.81 -41.13 8.40
N ASP A 339 -38.39 -42.36 8.74
CA ASP A 339 -37.01 -42.64 9.21
C ASP A 339 -35.97 -42.43 8.10
N ASP A 340 -36.29 -42.79 6.85
CA ASP A 340 -35.47 -42.51 5.67
C ASP A 340 -35.33 -40.98 5.46
N MET A 341 -36.44 -40.24 5.53
CA MET A 341 -36.46 -38.78 5.45
C MET A 341 -35.70 -38.13 6.62
N GLN A 342 -35.82 -38.65 7.84
CA GLN A 342 -35.08 -38.17 9.01
C GLN A 342 -33.58 -38.37 8.81
N THR A 343 -33.17 -39.52 8.28
CA THR A 343 -31.78 -39.83 7.93
C THR A 343 -31.24 -38.88 6.85
N GLN A 344 -32.03 -38.61 5.81
CA GLN A 344 -31.68 -37.63 4.76
C GLN A 344 -31.54 -36.21 5.34
N ASN A 345 -32.46 -35.78 6.19
CA ASN A 345 -32.39 -34.47 6.86
C ASN A 345 -31.15 -34.35 7.76
N GLN A 346 -30.77 -35.44 8.45
CA GLN A 346 -29.58 -35.47 9.30
C GLN A 346 -28.29 -35.36 8.47
N GLN A 347 -28.23 -36.02 7.30
CA GLN A 347 -27.12 -35.86 6.34
C GLN A 347 -27.05 -34.43 5.78
N LEU A 348 -28.18 -33.82 5.42
CA LEU A 348 -28.23 -32.43 4.94
C LEU A 348 -27.78 -31.45 6.03
N LEU A 349 -28.17 -31.66 7.30
CA LEU A 349 -27.73 -30.85 8.43
C LEU A 349 -26.21 -30.93 8.63
N GLN A 350 -25.64 -32.13 8.48
CA GLN A 350 -24.19 -32.34 8.54
C GLN A 350 -23.46 -31.64 7.38
N GLN A 351 -23.94 -31.77 6.14
CA GLN A 351 -23.36 -31.06 4.98
C GLN A 351 -23.40 -29.53 5.13
N ILE A 352 -24.49 -28.97 5.66
CA ILE A 352 -24.60 -27.54 5.98
C ILE A 352 -23.55 -27.15 7.03
N THR A 353 -23.40 -27.97 8.08
CA THR A 353 -22.43 -27.73 9.16
C THR A 353 -20.99 -27.77 8.62
N GLU A 354 -20.63 -28.79 7.85
CA GLU A 354 -19.29 -28.94 7.23
C GLU A 354 -18.96 -27.80 6.25
N ARG A 355 -19.96 -27.36 5.45
CA ARG A 355 -19.84 -26.19 4.57
C ARG A 355 -19.61 -24.91 5.36
N ASP A 356 -20.33 -24.71 6.47
CA ASP A 356 -20.21 -23.49 7.26
C ASP A 356 -18.92 -23.46 8.07
N ASP A 357 -18.43 -24.62 8.50
CA ASP A 357 -17.08 -24.82 9.04
C ASP A 357 -15.98 -24.47 8.02
N TYR A 358 -16.18 -24.82 6.74
CA TYR A 358 -15.30 -24.41 5.63
C TYR A 358 -15.39 -22.90 5.36
N ASN A 359 -16.59 -22.33 5.35
CA ASN A 359 -16.80 -20.89 5.19
C ASN A 359 -16.10 -20.09 6.30
N VAL A 360 -16.17 -20.54 7.55
CA VAL A 360 -15.44 -19.93 8.69
C VAL A 360 -13.92 -20.02 8.48
N LYS A 361 -13.39 -21.16 8.05
CA LYS A 361 -11.95 -21.31 7.74
C LYS A 361 -11.50 -20.35 6.62
N LEU A 362 -12.28 -20.27 5.54
CA LEU A 362 -12.01 -19.37 4.40
C LEU A 362 -12.06 -17.89 4.81
N VAL A 363 -13.02 -17.48 5.65
CA VAL A 363 -13.09 -16.11 6.19
C VAL A 363 -11.90 -15.82 7.11
N LEU A 364 -11.49 -16.76 7.97
CA LEU A 364 -10.30 -16.63 8.81
C LEU A 364 -9.00 -16.56 8.01
N GLU A 365 -8.93 -17.19 6.84
CA GLU A 365 -7.81 -17.07 5.90
C GLU A 365 -7.84 -15.72 5.18
N GLY A 366 -9.00 -15.28 4.69
CA GLY A 366 -9.17 -13.96 4.08
C GLY A 366 -8.96 -12.79 5.06
N VAL A 367 -9.16 -12.98 6.37
CA VAL A 367 -8.79 -11.99 7.40
C VAL A 367 -7.28 -12.00 7.63
N ARG A 368 -6.64 -13.18 7.79
CA ARG A 368 -5.19 -13.29 7.96
C ARG A 368 -4.42 -12.74 6.77
N ALA A 369 -4.87 -13.01 5.54
CA ALA A 369 -4.27 -12.49 4.32
C ALA A 369 -4.27 -10.95 4.28
N ARG A 370 -5.41 -10.31 4.60
CA ARG A 370 -5.50 -8.85 4.69
C ARG A 370 -4.63 -8.28 5.82
N GLN A 371 -4.57 -8.93 6.98
CA GLN A 371 -3.66 -8.52 8.07
C GLN A 371 -2.18 -8.58 7.65
N THR A 372 -1.77 -9.58 6.85
CA THR A 372 -0.42 -9.63 6.28
C THR A 372 -0.19 -8.60 5.17
N GLU A 373 -1.21 -8.32 4.35
CA GLU A 373 -1.14 -7.27 3.32
C GLU A 373 -1.00 -5.87 3.94
N ASP A 374 -1.81 -5.54 4.93
CA ASP A 374 -1.73 -4.28 5.69
C ASP A 374 -0.36 -4.11 6.36
N ALA A 375 0.18 -5.17 6.96
CA ALA A 375 1.52 -5.16 7.56
C ALA A 375 2.60 -4.86 6.51
N LEU A 376 2.61 -5.58 5.38
CA LEU A 376 3.55 -5.37 4.28
C LEU A 376 3.39 -3.99 3.62
N LEU A 377 2.17 -3.44 3.54
CA LEU A 377 1.93 -2.08 3.07
C LEU A 377 2.49 -1.01 4.03
N MET A 378 2.44 -1.25 5.35
CA MET A 378 3.07 -0.35 6.32
C MET A 378 4.60 -0.47 6.29
N GLU A 379 5.17 -1.67 6.19
CA GLU A 379 6.61 -1.87 6.00
C GLU A 379 7.11 -1.20 4.71
N LYS A 380 6.42 -1.39 3.60
CA LYS A 380 6.69 -0.70 2.32
C LYS A 380 6.72 0.82 2.50
N ARG A 381 5.70 1.41 3.12
CA ARG A 381 5.64 2.87 3.39
C ARG A 381 6.78 3.36 4.28
N MET A 382 7.27 2.53 5.20
CA MET A 382 8.43 2.86 6.05
C MET A 382 9.75 2.76 5.28
N LEU A 383 9.92 1.75 4.44
CA LEU A 383 11.06 1.61 3.52
C LEU A 383 11.10 2.74 2.49
N GLU A 384 9.97 3.14 1.91
CA GLU A 384 9.86 4.29 1.00
C GLU A 384 10.32 5.59 1.66
N LYS A 385 9.93 5.84 2.92
CA LYS A 385 10.43 6.99 3.71
C LYS A 385 11.93 6.89 3.98
N ALA A 386 12.44 5.71 4.31
CA ALA A 386 13.87 5.49 4.52
C ALA A 386 14.67 5.76 3.23
N VAL A 387 14.19 5.29 2.08
CA VAL A 387 14.79 5.55 0.74
C VAL A 387 14.73 7.04 0.38
N GLN A 388 13.64 7.74 0.67
CA GLN A 388 13.58 9.19 0.48
C GLN A 388 14.57 9.95 1.39
N GLN A 389 14.80 9.47 2.62
CA GLN A 389 15.74 10.09 3.53
C GLN A 389 17.20 9.79 3.16
N THR A 390 17.53 8.56 2.78
CA THR A 390 18.88 8.22 2.30
C THR A 390 19.19 8.93 1.00
N LYS A 391 18.23 9.06 0.08
CA LYS A 391 18.39 9.87 -1.13
C LYS A 391 18.79 11.31 -0.80
N LYS A 392 18.07 12.00 0.09
CA LYS A 392 18.44 13.37 0.52
C LYS A 392 19.86 13.46 1.08
N THR A 393 20.35 12.42 1.76
CA THR A 393 21.74 12.40 2.23
C THR A 393 22.75 12.14 1.11
N VAL A 394 22.43 11.31 0.12
CA VAL A 394 23.25 11.09 -1.09
C VAL A 394 23.33 12.38 -1.91
N ASP A 395 22.18 12.99 -2.25
CA ASP A 395 22.10 14.25 -3.00
C ASP A 395 22.98 15.37 -2.34
N PHE A 396 23.07 15.38 -1.00
CA PHE A 396 23.91 16.30 -0.21
C PHE A 396 25.41 15.95 -0.22
N TYR A 397 25.77 14.66 -0.25
CA TYR A 397 27.16 14.24 -0.40
C TYR A 397 27.66 14.43 -1.83
N ASP A 398 26.82 14.20 -2.84
CA ASP A 398 27.14 14.43 -4.25
C ASP A 398 27.40 15.92 -4.54
N TYR A 399 26.56 16.81 -3.99
CA TYR A 399 26.81 18.26 -4.02
C TYR A 399 28.14 18.66 -3.38
N LYS A 400 28.54 18.00 -2.29
CA LYS A 400 29.85 18.21 -1.65
C LYS A 400 31.00 17.65 -2.48
N ALA A 401 30.82 16.49 -3.12
CA ALA A 401 31.81 15.87 -4.00
C ALA A 401 32.09 16.78 -5.20
N GLY A 402 31.06 17.20 -5.94
CA GLY A 402 31.20 18.12 -7.07
C GLY A 402 31.88 19.44 -6.69
N LYS A 403 31.56 20.00 -5.50
CA LYS A 403 32.26 21.20 -4.99
C LYS A 403 33.74 20.96 -4.70
N ILE A 404 34.13 19.76 -4.24
CA ILE A 404 35.53 19.40 -4.03
C ILE A 404 36.23 19.14 -5.37
N GLU A 405 35.55 18.55 -6.35
CA GLU A 405 36.04 18.34 -7.71
C GLU A 405 36.31 19.68 -8.43
N ASP A 406 35.39 20.64 -8.34
CA ASP A 406 35.59 22.01 -8.85
C ASP A 406 36.80 22.69 -8.20
N GLN A 407 37.00 22.50 -6.88
CA GLN A 407 38.18 23.04 -6.19
C GLN A 407 39.48 22.35 -6.63
N LEU A 408 39.48 21.02 -6.76
CA LEU A 408 40.64 20.25 -7.24
C LEU A 408 40.99 20.62 -8.69
N LYS A 409 39.99 20.83 -9.55
CA LYS A 409 40.15 21.33 -10.91
C LYS A 409 40.76 22.74 -10.90
N GLY A 410 40.24 23.67 -10.10
CA GLY A 410 40.80 25.01 -9.95
C GLY A 410 42.27 25.01 -9.48
N TYR A 411 42.65 24.08 -8.58
CA TYR A 411 44.06 23.88 -8.22
C TYR A 411 44.88 23.27 -9.37
N SER A 412 44.34 22.30 -10.11
CA SER A 412 44.99 21.70 -11.28
C SER A 412 45.27 22.74 -12.37
N ASP A 413 44.26 23.54 -12.73
CA ASP A 413 44.37 24.65 -13.69
C ASP A 413 45.40 25.70 -13.23
N HIS A 414 45.57 25.90 -11.93
CA HIS A 414 46.60 26.80 -11.39
C HIS A 414 48.00 26.19 -11.45
N ILE A 415 48.15 24.90 -11.11
CA ILE A 415 49.41 24.16 -11.23
C ILE A 415 49.88 24.09 -12.69
N GLN A 416 48.95 23.86 -13.64
CA GLN A 416 49.26 23.89 -15.07
C GLN A 416 49.79 25.26 -15.50
N ARG A 417 49.09 26.36 -15.17
CA ARG A 417 49.57 27.71 -15.47
C ARG A 417 50.94 28.01 -14.87
N LEU A 418 51.19 27.61 -13.62
CA LEU A 418 52.52 27.75 -12.99
C LEU A 418 53.60 26.90 -13.69
N ALA A 419 53.25 25.75 -14.28
CA ALA A 419 54.17 24.94 -15.08
C ALA A 419 54.45 25.59 -16.45
N GLU A 420 53.44 26.14 -17.11
CA GLU A 420 53.56 26.91 -18.35
C GLU A 420 54.41 28.17 -18.14
N ASP A 421 54.11 28.97 -17.10
CA ASP A 421 54.90 30.13 -16.68
C ASP A 421 56.36 29.73 -16.40
N ARG A 422 56.60 28.59 -15.73
CA ARG A 422 57.96 28.09 -15.46
C ARG A 422 58.71 27.74 -16.75
N VAL A 423 58.03 27.15 -17.75
CA VAL A 423 58.64 26.86 -19.06
C VAL A 423 58.95 28.14 -19.82
N GLN A 424 58.03 29.11 -19.85
CA GLN A 424 58.25 30.42 -20.47
C GLN A 424 59.42 31.18 -19.82
N ASN A 425 59.47 31.22 -18.48
CA ASN A 425 60.56 31.85 -17.74
C ASN A 425 61.91 31.14 -17.94
N ALA A 426 61.93 29.81 -18.06
CA ALA A 426 63.16 29.06 -18.38
C ALA A 426 63.67 29.40 -19.79
N ALA A 427 62.79 29.46 -20.80
CA ALA A 427 63.15 29.84 -22.16
C ALA A 427 63.61 31.31 -22.26
N ALA A 428 62.99 32.21 -21.49
CA ALA A 428 63.42 33.60 -21.37
C ALA A 428 64.80 33.72 -20.71
N LEU A 429 65.06 32.96 -19.64
CA LEU A 429 66.36 32.91 -18.98
C LEU A 429 67.45 32.40 -19.94
N GLU A 430 67.19 31.31 -20.68
CA GLU A 430 68.14 30.79 -21.67
C GLU A 430 68.43 31.83 -22.77
N ASN A 431 67.40 32.55 -23.25
CA ASN A 431 67.56 33.62 -24.24
C ASN A 431 68.46 34.76 -23.70
N THR A 432 68.26 35.19 -22.45
CA THR A 432 69.11 36.24 -21.83
C THR A 432 70.54 35.74 -21.57
N GLN A 433 70.73 34.49 -21.17
CA GLN A 433 72.06 33.89 -21.04
C GLN A 433 72.78 33.85 -22.39
N ARG A 434 72.09 33.44 -23.48
CA ARG A 434 72.63 33.42 -24.84
C ARG A 434 73.08 34.81 -25.28
N ARG A 435 72.25 35.85 -25.08
CA ARG A 435 72.62 37.26 -25.33
C ARG A 435 73.80 37.75 -24.49
N LEU A 436 73.95 37.26 -23.26
CA LEU A 436 75.10 37.58 -22.41
C LEU A 436 76.39 36.90 -22.89
N PHE A 437 76.33 35.68 -23.41
CA PHE A 437 77.46 35.03 -24.07
C PHE A 437 77.83 35.72 -25.39
N GLU A 438 76.85 36.05 -26.22
CA GLU A 438 77.03 36.85 -27.45
C GLU A 438 77.67 38.21 -27.14
N ARG A 439 77.16 38.93 -26.12
CA ARG A 439 77.78 40.18 -25.66
C ARG A 439 79.22 39.97 -25.21
N LYS A 440 79.50 38.97 -24.35
CA LYS A 440 80.87 38.70 -23.88
C LYS A 440 81.83 38.46 -25.04
N ARG A 441 81.42 37.67 -26.04
CA ARG A 441 82.21 37.45 -27.26
C ARG A 441 82.46 38.75 -28.03
N VAL A 442 81.45 39.60 -28.20
CA VAL A 442 81.63 40.92 -28.83
C VAL A 442 82.54 41.84 -28.01
N GLU A 443 82.47 41.76 -26.68
CA GLU A 443 83.30 42.52 -25.74
C GLU A 443 84.77 42.03 -25.79
N GLU A 444 85.01 40.72 -25.91
CA GLU A 444 86.30 40.10 -26.18
C GLU A 444 86.85 40.48 -27.58
N ASP A 445 86.04 40.37 -28.63
CA ASP A 445 86.39 40.75 -30.01
C ASP A 445 86.81 42.23 -30.08
N LEU A 446 86.02 43.14 -29.47
CA LEU A 446 86.34 44.57 -29.34
C LEU A 446 87.66 44.81 -28.61
N ASP A 447 87.95 44.03 -27.58
CA ASP A 447 89.19 44.18 -26.81
C ASP A 447 90.41 43.64 -27.59
N THR A 448 90.26 42.62 -28.44
CA THR A 448 91.33 42.25 -29.40
C THR A 448 91.54 43.33 -30.46
N LEU A 449 90.47 43.99 -30.92
CA LEU A 449 90.56 45.11 -31.86
C LEU A 449 91.23 46.34 -31.23
N ARG A 450 90.93 46.64 -29.95
CA ARG A 450 91.63 47.68 -29.17
C ARG A 450 93.13 47.40 -29.08
N ARG A 451 93.52 46.19 -28.67
CA ARG A 451 94.95 45.79 -28.59
C ARG A 451 95.65 45.89 -29.95
N LYS A 452 94.98 45.48 -31.04
CA LYS A 452 95.50 45.64 -32.41
C LYS A 452 95.67 47.11 -32.80
N ALA A 453 94.72 47.99 -32.45
CA ALA A 453 94.83 49.42 -32.71
C ALA A 453 95.96 50.08 -31.90
N GLU A 454 96.17 49.65 -30.66
CA GLU A 454 97.26 50.12 -29.80
C GLU A 454 98.63 49.61 -30.28
N GLN A 455 98.71 48.39 -30.80
CA GLN A 455 99.90 47.86 -31.48
C GLN A 455 100.21 48.63 -32.79
N LEU A 456 99.22 48.80 -33.67
CA LEU A 456 99.40 49.59 -34.91
C LEU A 456 99.82 51.04 -34.62
N LYS A 457 99.35 51.61 -33.50
CA LYS A 457 99.76 52.93 -33.03
C LYS A 457 101.23 52.96 -32.56
N SER A 458 101.69 51.97 -31.80
CA SER A 458 103.09 51.92 -31.35
C SER A 458 104.05 51.60 -32.50
N GLU A 459 103.65 50.74 -33.45
CA GLU A 459 104.36 50.48 -34.71
C GLU A 459 104.49 51.76 -35.56
N ALA A 460 103.43 52.58 -35.65
CA ALA A 460 103.49 53.88 -36.32
C ALA A 460 104.41 54.88 -35.60
N GLU A 461 104.28 55.01 -34.27
CA GLU A 461 105.05 55.95 -33.45
C GLU A 461 106.54 55.62 -33.36
N GLY A 462 106.90 54.33 -33.44
CA GLY A 462 108.27 53.79 -33.46
C GLY A 462 108.84 53.53 -34.86
N SER A 463 108.11 53.86 -35.94
CA SER A 463 108.59 53.61 -37.30
C SER A 463 109.80 54.49 -37.67
N SER A 464 110.75 53.92 -38.42
CA SER A 464 111.93 54.65 -38.96
C SER A 464 111.53 55.88 -39.79
N VAL A 465 110.32 55.88 -40.37
CA VAL A 465 109.78 57.01 -41.14
C VAL A 465 109.34 58.16 -40.22
N ALA A 466 108.62 57.86 -39.13
CA ALA A 466 108.25 58.86 -38.13
C ALA A 466 109.48 59.49 -37.45
N GLU A 467 110.52 58.70 -37.22
CA GLU A 467 111.77 59.19 -36.62
C GLU A 467 112.58 60.08 -37.57
N LYS A 468 112.67 59.72 -38.86
CA LYS A 468 113.26 60.58 -39.91
C LYS A 468 112.52 61.90 -40.06
N LEU A 469 111.18 61.88 -40.13
CA LEU A 469 110.37 63.10 -40.19
C LEU A 469 110.54 64.00 -38.95
N ARG A 470 110.69 63.41 -37.75
CA ARG A 470 111.05 64.14 -36.52
C ARG A 470 112.45 64.76 -36.60
N GLN A 471 113.40 64.11 -37.26
CA GLN A 471 114.75 64.64 -37.46
C GLN A 471 114.79 65.78 -38.50
N GLU A 472 114.16 65.61 -39.66
CA GLU A 472 114.01 66.70 -40.63
C GLU A 472 113.34 67.92 -40.00
N LEU A 473 112.30 67.73 -39.16
CA LEU A 473 111.67 68.81 -38.40
C LEU A 473 112.55 69.46 -37.30
N ARG A 474 113.67 68.85 -36.90
CA ARG A 474 114.70 69.49 -36.07
C ARG A 474 115.65 70.32 -36.94
N GLU A 475 116.10 69.76 -38.06
CA GLU A 475 117.02 70.42 -39.00
C GLU A 475 116.38 71.68 -39.63
N TYR A 476 115.11 71.60 -40.06
CA TYR A 476 114.35 72.79 -40.50
C TYR A 476 114.09 73.83 -39.39
N LYS A 477 114.19 73.46 -38.10
CA LYS A 477 114.05 74.40 -36.97
C LYS A 477 115.36 75.10 -36.61
N GLU A 478 116.51 74.46 -36.81
CA GLU A 478 117.83 75.10 -36.62
C GLU A 478 118.08 76.19 -37.68
N ILE A 479 117.79 75.90 -38.95
CA ILE A 479 118.03 76.82 -40.09
C ILE A 479 117.25 78.15 -39.96
N LEU A 480 116.16 78.18 -39.18
CA LEU A 480 115.29 79.36 -39.01
C LEU A 480 115.68 80.30 -37.85
N LYS A 481 116.83 80.09 -37.19
CA LYS A 481 117.31 80.93 -36.07
C LYS A 481 118.21 82.09 -36.52
N CYS A 482 118.17 83.21 -35.79
CA CYS A 482 119.04 84.37 -36.07
C CYS A 482 120.36 84.31 -35.28
N SER A 483 121.48 84.34 -35.99
CA SER A 483 122.86 84.11 -35.49
C SER A 483 123.47 85.21 -34.61
N VAL A 484 122.67 86.13 -34.08
CA VAL A 484 123.12 87.25 -33.22
C VAL A 484 122.31 87.34 -31.90
N CYS A 485 121.08 86.82 -31.89
CA CYS A 485 120.18 86.91 -30.72
C CYS A 485 119.31 85.67 -30.45
N LEU A 486 119.39 84.63 -31.30
CA LEU A 486 118.79 83.29 -31.18
C LEU A 486 117.25 83.16 -31.05
N ASP A 487 116.53 84.20 -30.61
CA ASP A 487 115.11 84.11 -30.19
C ASP A 487 114.07 84.64 -31.19
N ARG A 488 114.48 85.15 -32.36
CA ARG A 488 113.55 85.58 -33.43
C ARG A 488 113.93 85.04 -34.81
N ARG A 489 112.91 84.68 -35.60
CA ARG A 489 113.04 84.24 -37.00
C ARG A 489 113.27 85.45 -37.91
N LYS A 490 113.89 85.22 -39.07
CA LYS A 490 114.06 86.23 -40.12
C LYS A 490 112.86 86.23 -41.07
N GLU A 491 112.27 87.40 -41.29
CA GLU A 491 111.36 87.68 -42.40
C GLU A 491 112.19 88.04 -43.65
N SER A 492 111.69 87.74 -44.86
CA SER A 492 112.54 87.63 -46.06
C SER A 492 111.94 88.27 -47.32
N ASN A 493 112.69 89.20 -47.94
CA ASN A 493 112.27 89.88 -49.16
C ASN A 493 112.51 89.03 -50.43
N GLU A 494 111.41 88.54 -51.01
CA GLU A 494 111.04 88.37 -52.44
C GLU A 494 112.01 87.79 -53.51
N THR A 495 113.33 87.74 -53.37
CA THR A 495 114.25 87.27 -54.45
C THR A 495 114.73 85.82 -54.33
N VAL A 496 114.37 85.10 -53.26
CA VAL A 496 114.78 83.69 -53.03
C VAL A 496 113.59 82.70 -53.10
N SER A 497 112.35 83.18 -53.00
CA SER A 497 111.16 82.34 -52.83
C SER A 497 110.89 81.36 -53.99
N VAL A 498 111.08 81.80 -55.25
CA VAL A 498 110.64 81.07 -56.45
C VAL A 498 111.37 79.73 -56.66
N LEU A 499 112.65 79.64 -56.30
CA LEU A 499 113.42 78.38 -56.40
C LEU A 499 113.03 77.40 -55.29
N VAL A 500 112.84 77.89 -54.06
CA VAL A 500 112.44 77.06 -52.90
C VAL A 500 111.05 76.46 -53.11
N TYR A 501 110.09 77.24 -53.61
CA TYR A 501 108.74 76.73 -53.91
C TYR A 501 108.73 75.65 -54.99
N LYS A 502 109.60 75.75 -56.01
CA LYS A 502 109.63 74.80 -57.14
C LYS A 502 110.12 73.41 -56.71
N GLU A 503 111.13 73.36 -55.82
CA GLU A 503 111.66 72.09 -55.32
C GLU A 503 110.79 71.50 -54.20
N LEU A 504 110.16 72.34 -53.35
CA LEU A 504 109.13 71.88 -52.41
C LEU A 504 107.96 71.22 -53.14
N LEU A 505 107.42 71.83 -54.20
CA LEU A 505 106.29 71.26 -54.94
C LEU A 505 106.65 69.93 -55.62
N ARG A 506 107.90 69.80 -56.10
CA ARG A 506 108.42 68.53 -56.67
C ARG A 506 108.56 67.43 -55.62
N ARG A 507 109.09 67.75 -54.43
CA ARG A 507 109.20 66.78 -53.32
C ARG A 507 107.83 66.37 -52.77
N VAL A 508 106.91 67.32 -52.62
CA VAL A 508 105.54 67.03 -52.14
C VAL A 508 104.76 66.16 -53.11
N THR A 509 104.89 66.36 -54.44
CA THR A 509 104.21 65.50 -55.43
C THR A 509 104.75 64.06 -55.45
N VAL A 510 106.06 63.87 -55.32
CA VAL A 510 106.65 62.52 -55.20
C VAL A 510 106.19 61.82 -53.91
N SER A 511 106.20 62.51 -52.76
CA SER A 511 105.69 61.94 -51.51
C SER A 511 104.19 61.64 -51.55
N ALA A 512 103.38 62.48 -52.21
CA ALA A 512 101.95 62.24 -52.40
C ALA A 512 101.69 61.00 -53.28
N GLN A 513 102.47 60.77 -54.35
CA GLN A 513 102.38 59.53 -55.12
C GLN A 513 102.77 58.31 -54.27
N PHE A 514 103.81 58.40 -53.44
CA PHE A 514 104.21 57.29 -52.57
C PHE A 514 103.14 56.92 -51.53
N VAL A 515 102.46 57.92 -50.95
CA VAL A 515 101.34 57.72 -50.01
C VAL A 515 100.10 57.14 -50.71
N LEU A 516 99.76 57.62 -51.92
CA LEU A 516 98.65 57.07 -52.70
C LEU A 516 98.92 55.62 -53.15
N GLN A 517 100.17 55.29 -53.48
CA GLN A 517 100.57 53.93 -53.85
C GLN A 517 100.55 52.99 -52.63
N ALA A 518 100.92 53.46 -51.44
CA ALA A 518 100.78 52.71 -50.20
C ALA A 518 99.30 52.47 -49.81
N LEU A 519 98.42 53.46 -49.99
CA LEU A 519 96.99 53.31 -49.75
C LEU A 519 96.31 52.37 -50.76
N GLY A 520 96.72 52.41 -52.04
CA GLY A 520 96.17 51.51 -53.06
C GLY A 520 96.46 50.02 -52.81
N LEU A 521 97.62 49.70 -52.21
CA LEU A 521 98.01 48.33 -51.86
C LEU A 521 97.19 47.72 -50.72
N MET A 522 96.42 48.51 -49.96
CA MET A 522 95.47 48.02 -48.96
C MET A 522 94.11 47.61 -49.57
N THR A 523 93.93 47.73 -50.89
CA THR A 523 92.65 47.49 -51.58
C THR A 523 92.73 46.44 -52.70
N SER A 524 93.43 45.33 -52.47
CA SER A 524 93.43 44.15 -53.36
C SER A 524 93.08 42.84 -52.62
N ASN A 525 91.81 42.46 -52.75
CA ASN A 525 91.11 41.18 -52.50
C ASN A 525 91.99 39.89 -52.58
N PRO A 526 91.77 38.83 -51.75
CA PRO A 526 90.97 37.68 -52.26
C PRO A 526 90.25 36.74 -51.23
N TYR A 527 89.36 35.86 -51.75
CA TYR A 527 88.73 34.64 -51.15
C TYR A 527 87.80 34.82 -49.93
N THR A 528 86.60 34.23 -49.73
CA THR A 528 85.74 33.15 -50.33
C THR A 528 86.20 31.68 -50.25
N SER A 529 85.33 30.84 -49.61
CA SER A 529 85.33 29.35 -49.59
C SER A 529 86.47 28.66 -48.81
N ASP A 530 86.40 27.41 -48.29
CA ASP A 530 85.37 26.34 -48.12
C ASP A 530 85.95 25.26 -47.11
N GLN A 531 85.39 24.10 -46.68
CA GLN A 531 84.16 23.30 -46.93
C GLN A 531 83.92 22.25 -45.78
N LYS A 532 82.68 21.71 -45.68
CA LYS A 532 82.26 20.32 -45.25
C LYS A 532 82.71 19.65 -43.93
N PHE A 533 81.70 19.18 -43.16
CA PHE A 533 81.30 17.76 -42.92
C PHE A 533 79.90 17.80 -42.29
N GLN A 534 78.78 17.45 -42.94
CA GLN A 534 78.25 16.15 -43.43
C GLN A 534 77.73 15.21 -42.33
N VAL A 535 76.58 14.54 -42.63
CA VAL A 535 75.69 13.69 -41.78
C VAL A 535 74.61 14.50 -41.06
N MET A 536 73.29 14.20 -41.13
CA MET A 536 72.48 13.41 -42.09
C MET A 536 70.97 13.77 -41.97
N LEU A 537 70.15 13.43 -42.96
CA LEU A 537 68.68 13.34 -42.94
C LEU A 537 68.26 11.99 -43.56
N PRO A 538 67.16 11.35 -43.10
CA PRO A 538 65.79 11.67 -43.57
C PRO A 538 64.73 11.71 -42.43
N GLY A 539 63.50 12.23 -42.57
CA GLY A 539 62.86 12.95 -43.67
C GLY A 539 61.90 12.10 -44.53
N PHE A 540 60.58 12.19 -44.31
CA PHE A 540 59.51 12.06 -45.34
C PHE A 540 58.12 12.40 -44.74
N ASP A 541 57.24 12.99 -45.59
CA ASP A 541 55.77 13.16 -45.62
C ASP A 541 54.88 12.82 -44.38
N SER A 542 53.73 13.47 -44.13
CA SER A 542 52.69 13.84 -45.12
C SER A 542 51.72 14.97 -44.69
N MET A 543 50.84 15.38 -45.61
CA MET A 543 49.64 16.19 -45.34
C MET A 543 48.49 15.39 -44.72
N VAL A 544 47.63 16.04 -43.93
CA VAL A 544 46.15 16.19 -44.11
C VAL A 544 45.49 16.66 -42.79
N PRO A 545 44.57 17.64 -42.80
CA PRO A 545 43.82 18.07 -41.61
C PRO A 545 42.52 17.26 -41.40
N PHE A 546 42.14 16.97 -40.15
CA PHE A 546 40.82 16.41 -39.80
C PHE A 546 40.34 16.80 -38.39
N GLU A 547 39.20 17.48 -38.32
CA GLU A 547 38.21 17.42 -37.23
C GLU A 547 37.08 16.45 -37.66
N PRO A 548 36.10 16.08 -36.81
CA PRO A 548 36.19 15.66 -35.41
C PRO A 548 35.39 14.36 -35.13
N ALA A 549 35.54 13.76 -33.94
CA ALA A 549 34.60 12.78 -33.34
C ALA A 549 34.70 12.87 -31.80
N LEU A 550 33.65 12.87 -30.95
CA LEU A 550 32.36 12.17 -30.92
C LEU A 550 32.44 10.64 -30.89
N VAL A 551 32.62 10.04 -29.69
CA VAL A 551 31.94 8.81 -29.23
C VAL A 551 31.87 8.79 -27.68
N HIS A 552 30.67 8.99 -27.13
CA HIS A 552 30.08 8.02 -26.18
C HIS A 552 29.26 7.03 -27.05
N PRO A 553 28.95 5.78 -26.62
CA PRO A 553 28.61 5.41 -25.24
C PRO A 553 29.28 4.13 -24.72
N GLY A 554 28.93 3.77 -23.47
CA GLY A 554 29.37 2.59 -22.73
C GLY A 554 28.84 2.67 -21.31
#